data_AF-A0A1D7X9A1-F1
#
_entry.id   AF-A0A1D7X9A1-F1
#
_cell.length_a   1.000
_cell.length_b   1.000
_cell.length_c   1.000
_cell.angle_alpha   90.00
_cell.angle_beta   90.00
_cell.angle_gamma   90.00
#
_symmetry.space_group_name_H-M   'P 1'
#
loop_
_entity.id
_entity.type
_entity.pdbx_description
1 polymer ?
#
loop_
_entity_poly.entity_id
_entity_poly.type
_entity_poly.pdbx_seq_one_letter_code
_entity_poly.pdbx_strand_id
1 'polypeptide(L)'
;MVYCSQCRQPLPPGWRFCPDCNPAQAVGNRKEAVLWLLLGNFSQEHRRPQMAALFYRAALEADPENWEASFNLGCQAWQEGQVDRALSWWKTSLQANPDNYLAHFNLGTYFLYNRNLSAARYHLTRARRLKPDYLAARINLGTTYLLLGLADAAREEYIYVLKQDPGHVGARRGLALISKVFKGAQS
;
A
#
# COMPACT_ATOMS: atom_id res chain seq x y z
N MET A 1 13.59 -18.68 28.97
CA MET A 1 12.23 -18.75 28.41
C MET A 1 11.29 -18.20 29.47
N VAL A 2 10.56 -17.13 29.19
CA VAL A 2 9.69 -16.47 30.18
C VAL A 2 8.29 -17.08 30.06
N TYR A 3 7.63 -17.34 31.17
CA TYR A 3 6.29 -17.95 31.22
C TYR A 3 5.29 -16.97 31.84
N CYS A 4 4.04 -17.04 31.40
CA CYS A 4 2.97 -16.26 32.01
C CYS A 4 2.74 -16.67 33.46
N SER A 5 2.69 -15.70 34.39
CA SER A 5 2.40 -15.96 35.81
C SER A 5 0.97 -16.46 36.07
N GLN A 6 0.01 -16.15 35.18
CA GLN A 6 -1.39 -16.55 35.29
C GLN A 6 -1.68 -17.94 34.71
N CYS A 7 -1.24 -18.18 33.47
CA CYS A 7 -1.62 -19.39 32.72
C CYS A 7 -0.46 -20.34 32.41
N ARG A 8 0.76 -19.99 32.86
CA ARG A 8 1.99 -20.80 32.73
C ARG A 8 2.38 -21.23 31.31
N GLN A 9 1.75 -20.65 30.29
CA GLN A 9 2.16 -20.82 28.90
C GLN A 9 3.46 -20.04 28.62
N PRO A 10 4.34 -20.55 27.73
CA PRO A 10 5.53 -19.82 27.32
C PRO A 10 5.15 -18.54 26.58
N LEU A 11 5.81 -17.43 26.93
CA LEU A 11 5.61 -16.14 26.27
C LEU A 11 6.45 -16.07 24.99
N PRO A 12 5.93 -15.44 23.92
CA PRO A 12 6.76 -15.11 22.75
C PRO A 12 7.98 -14.27 23.17
N PRO A 13 9.13 -14.39 22.47
CA PRO A 13 10.30 -13.55 22.76
C PRO A 13 9.94 -12.06 22.77
N GLY A 14 10.35 -11.33 23.81
CA GLY A 14 10.08 -9.90 23.97
C GLY A 14 8.77 -9.53 24.67
N TRP A 15 7.86 -10.49 24.91
CA TRP A 15 6.56 -10.20 25.51
C TRP A 15 6.62 -10.19 27.03
N ARG A 16 6.13 -9.09 27.65
CA ARG A 16 6.06 -8.95 29.13
C ARG A 16 4.75 -9.48 29.73
N PHE A 17 3.69 -9.55 28.94
CA PHE A 17 2.37 -10.00 29.38
C PHE A 17 1.82 -11.03 28.39
N CYS A 18 0.98 -11.95 28.88
CA CYS A 18 0.45 -13.04 28.07
C CYS A 18 -0.76 -12.59 27.25
N PRO A 19 -0.80 -12.83 25.93
CA PRO A 19 -1.90 -12.42 25.05
C PRO A 19 -3.25 -12.97 25.49
N ASP A 20 -3.29 -14.21 25.96
CA ASP A 20 -4.55 -14.87 26.35
C ASP A 20 -5.04 -14.42 27.73
N CYS A 21 -4.12 -14.02 28.60
CA CYS A 21 -4.38 -13.82 30.03
C CYS A 21 -4.47 -12.33 30.39
N ASN A 22 -3.87 -11.45 29.59
CA ASN A 22 -3.99 -9.99 29.71
C ASN A 22 -3.85 -9.30 28.34
N PRO A 23 -4.83 -9.46 27.43
CA PRO A 23 -4.73 -8.99 26.05
C PRO A 23 -4.48 -7.47 25.95
N ALA A 24 -5.00 -6.67 26.88
CA ALA A 24 -4.82 -5.21 26.85
C ALA A 24 -3.38 -4.73 27.16
N GLN A 25 -2.61 -5.51 27.94
CA GLN A 25 -1.21 -5.20 28.27
C GLN A 25 -0.20 -6.09 27.51
N ALA A 26 -0.68 -7.18 26.92
CA ALA A 26 0.11 -8.10 26.11
C ALA A 26 0.34 -7.62 24.68
N VAL A 27 -0.51 -6.72 24.17
CA VAL A 27 -0.16 -5.96 22.96
C VAL A 27 1.07 -5.13 23.30
N GLY A 28 2.19 -5.46 22.67
CA GLY A 28 3.50 -4.90 22.95
C GLY A 28 3.50 -3.37 22.92
N ASN A 29 4.55 -2.84 23.51
CA ASN A 29 4.69 -1.42 23.78
C ASN A 29 4.60 -0.60 22.47
N ARG A 30 3.45 0.01 22.17
CA ARG A 30 3.27 0.81 20.93
C ARG A 30 4.34 1.88 20.75
N LYS A 31 4.88 2.44 21.83
CA LYS A 31 5.99 3.41 21.75
C LYS A 31 7.28 2.75 21.24
N GLU A 32 7.52 1.51 21.63
CA GLU A 32 8.62 0.69 21.14
C GLU A 32 8.41 0.28 19.67
N ALA A 33 7.18 -0.05 19.27
CA ALA A 33 6.85 -0.29 17.87
C ALA A 33 7.14 0.93 16.98
N VAL A 34 6.81 2.14 17.44
CA VAL A 34 7.15 3.39 16.75
C VAL A 34 8.67 3.57 16.64
N LEU A 35 9.44 3.28 17.69
CA LEU A 35 10.90 3.35 17.64
C LEU A 35 11.48 2.39 16.59
N TRP A 36 11.02 1.14 16.57
CA TRP A 36 11.44 0.16 15.57
C TRP A 36 11.05 0.58 14.15
N LEU A 37 9.85 1.12 13.96
CA LEU A 37 9.42 1.65 12.67
C LEU A 37 10.34 2.78 12.17
N LEU A 38 10.71 3.73 13.04
CA LEU A 38 11.62 4.82 12.70
C LEU A 38 13.03 4.30 12.35
N LEU A 39 13.55 3.33 13.09
CA LEU A 39 14.83 2.69 12.77
C LEU A 39 14.79 1.93 11.44
N GLY A 40 13.65 1.31 11.12
CA GLY A 40 13.39 0.68 9.83
C GLY A 40 13.43 1.70 8.69
N ASN A 41 12.71 2.81 8.84
CA ASN A 41 12.70 3.91 7.85
C ASN A 41 14.11 4.48 7.65
N PHE A 42 14.82 4.78 8.73
CA PHE A 42 16.20 5.26 8.68
C PHE A 42 17.13 4.28 7.95
N SER A 43 17.00 2.98 8.24
CA SER A 43 17.79 1.93 7.57
C SER A 43 17.48 1.84 6.07
N GLN A 44 16.22 2.03 5.69
CA GLN A 44 15.80 2.04 4.30
C GLN A 44 16.38 3.24 3.53
N GLU A 45 16.37 4.43 4.13
CA GLU A 45 16.99 5.63 3.54
C GLU A 45 18.49 5.44 3.30
N HIS A 46 19.17 4.72 4.19
CA HIS A 46 20.60 4.39 4.10
C HIS A 46 20.90 3.14 3.25
N ARG A 47 19.93 2.66 2.47
CA ARG A 47 20.04 1.50 1.58
C ARG A 47 20.52 0.22 2.29
N ARG A 48 20.03 0.00 3.52
CA ARG A 48 20.25 -1.22 4.30
C ARG A 48 18.94 -2.02 4.41
N PRO A 49 18.45 -2.61 3.31
CA PRO A 49 17.12 -3.23 3.28
C PRO A 49 16.99 -4.43 4.24
N GLN A 50 18.06 -5.19 4.48
CA GLN A 50 18.03 -6.30 5.43
C GLN A 50 17.80 -5.82 6.86
N MET A 51 18.43 -4.71 7.26
CA MET A 51 18.21 -4.09 8.57
C MET A 51 16.82 -3.46 8.66
N ALA A 52 16.35 -2.82 7.59
CA ALA A 52 15.00 -2.26 7.54
C ALA A 52 13.95 -3.35 7.79
N ALA A 53 14.03 -4.50 7.10
CA ALA A 53 13.14 -5.64 7.33
C ALA A 53 13.15 -6.13 8.78
N LEU A 54 14.33 -6.22 9.40
CA LEU A 54 14.46 -6.66 10.79
C LEU A 54 13.72 -5.70 11.73
N PHE A 55 13.90 -4.40 11.55
CA PHE A 55 13.23 -3.40 12.38
C PHE A 55 11.73 -3.32 12.11
N TYR A 56 11.26 -3.45 10.87
CA TYR A 56 9.82 -3.52 10.61
C TYR A 56 9.18 -4.77 11.22
N ARG A 57 9.88 -5.91 11.24
CA ARG A 57 9.39 -7.12 11.94
C ARG A 57 9.35 -6.90 13.45
N ALA A 58 10.38 -6.29 14.03
CA ALA A 58 10.36 -5.92 15.45
C ALA A 58 9.22 -4.95 15.78
N ALA A 59 8.90 -4.02 14.87
CA ALA A 59 7.74 -3.14 15.01
C ALA A 59 6.42 -3.92 15.03
N LEU A 60 6.27 -4.96 14.20
CA LEU A 60 5.08 -5.83 14.20
C LEU A 60 5.03 -6.82 15.37
N GLU A 61 6.18 -7.24 15.91
CA GLU A 61 6.24 -8.03 17.14
C GLU A 61 5.79 -7.20 18.35
N ALA A 62 6.14 -5.90 18.36
CA ALA A 62 5.70 -4.96 19.38
C ALA A 62 4.27 -4.46 19.16
N ASP A 63 3.83 -4.25 17.93
CA ASP A 63 2.46 -3.85 17.59
C ASP A 63 2.02 -4.54 16.30
N PRO A 64 1.29 -5.67 16.39
CA PRO A 64 0.82 -6.41 15.22
C PRO A 64 -0.09 -5.61 14.28
N GLU A 65 -0.72 -4.53 14.77
CA GLU A 65 -1.59 -3.65 13.99
C GLU A 65 -0.84 -2.45 13.40
N ASN A 66 0.50 -2.42 13.48
CA ASN A 66 1.30 -1.37 12.86
C ASN A 66 1.25 -1.47 11.32
N TRP A 67 0.29 -0.77 10.74
CA TRP A 67 0.02 -0.79 9.31
C TRP A 67 1.19 -0.24 8.48
N GLU A 68 1.98 0.69 9.01
CA GLU A 68 3.16 1.28 8.34
C GLU A 68 4.27 0.25 8.19
N ALA A 69 4.56 -0.50 9.26
CA ALA A 69 5.55 -1.57 9.23
C ALA A 69 5.16 -2.68 8.24
N SER A 70 3.89 -3.11 8.26
CA SER A 70 3.37 -4.06 7.26
C SER A 70 3.46 -3.50 5.83
N PHE A 71 3.12 -2.23 5.61
CA PHE A 71 3.24 -1.58 4.30
C PHE A 71 4.68 -1.59 3.78
N ASN A 72 5.63 -1.20 4.64
CA ASN A 72 7.05 -1.10 4.29
C ASN A 72 7.67 -2.48 4.01
N LEU A 73 7.29 -3.52 4.75
CA LEU A 73 7.67 -4.91 4.43
C LEU A 73 7.12 -5.33 3.05
N GLY A 74 5.91 -4.89 2.69
CA GLY A 74 5.36 -5.12 1.35
C GLY A 74 6.17 -4.43 0.26
N CYS A 75 6.55 -3.17 0.48
CA CYS A 75 7.41 -2.42 -0.44
C CYS A 75 8.79 -3.06 -0.61
N GLN A 76 9.38 -3.58 0.48
CA GLN A 76 10.65 -4.30 0.40
C GLN A 76 10.51 -5.62 -0.36
N ALA A 77 9.50 -6.43 -0.04
CA ALA A 77 9.24 -7.69 -0.74
C ALA A 77 9.04 -7.45 -2.25
N TRP A 78 8.38 -6.34 -2.63
CA TRP A 78 8.24 -5.93 -4.03
C TRP A 78 9.59 -5.65 -4.69
N GLN A 79 10.47 -4.88 -4.03
CA GLN A 79 11.82 -4.59 -4.53
C GLN A 79 12.68 -5.85 -4.68
N GLU A 80 12.47 -6.85 -3.83
CA GLU A 80 13.14 -8.15 -3.87
C GLU A 80 12.51 -9.12 -4.91
N GLY A 81 11.48 -8.69 -5.66
CA GLY A 81 10.77 -9.53 -6.63
C GLY A 81 9.83 -10.58 -6.02
N GLN A 82 9.62 -10.55 -4.70
CA GLN A 82 8.74 -11.46 -3.97
C GLN A 82 7.29 -10.96 -4.02
N VAL A 83 6.71 -11.02 -5.22
CA VAL A 83 5.39 -10.44 -5.54
C VAL A 83 4.30 -10.91 -4.58
N ASP A 84 4.15 -12.22 -4.33
CA ASP A 84 3.08 -12.74 -3.47
C ASP A 84 3.18 -12.24 -2.02
N ARG A 85 4.41 -12.13 -1.51
CA ARG A 85 4.67 -11.58 -0.18
C ARG A 85 4.33 -10.09 -0.12
N ALA A 86 4.67 -9.33 -1.17
CA ALA A 86 4.31 -7.91 -1.25
C ALA A 86 2.80 -7.71 -1.18
N LEU A 87 2.03 -8.49 -1.95
CA LEU A 87 0.57 -8.45 -1.96
C LEU A 87 -0.02 -8.82 -0.60
N SER A 88 0.53 -9.85 0.05
CA SER A 88 0.10 -10.27 1.39
C SER A 88 0.29 -9.14 2.39
N TRP A 89 1.49 -8.55 2.43
CA TRP A 89 1.81 -7.46 3.36
C TRP A 89 1.00 -6.19 3.13
N TRP A 90 0.75 -5.79 1.87
CA TRP A 90 -0.13 -4.67 1.58
C TRP A 90 -1.58 -4.94 1.98
N LYS A 91 -2.07 -6.19 1.87
CA LYS A 91 -3.39 -6.57 2.40
C LYS A 91 -3.43 -6.51 3.92
N THR A 92 -2.39 -6.99 4.61
CA THR A 92 -2.28 -6.87 6.08
C THR A 92 -2.27 -5.40 6.51
N SER A 93 -1.54 -4.54 5.81
CA SER A 93 -1.57 -3.10 6.06
C SER A 93 -2.98 -2.51 5.92
N LEU A 94 -3.75 -2.94 4.91
CA LEU A 94 -5.14 -2.50 4.72
C LEU A 94 -6.13 -3.11 5.72
N GLN A 95 -5.84 -4.27 6.30
CA GLN A 95 -6.62 -4.83 7.40
C GLN A 95 -6.48 -3.98 8.67
N ALA A 96 -5.26 -3.55 8.98
CA ALA A 96 -4.99 -2.68 10.12
C ALA A 96 -5.39 -1.21 9.88
N ASN A 97 -5.18 -0.70 8.67
CA ASN A 97 -5.60 0.64 8.25
C ASN A 97 -6.21 0.64 6.84
N PRO A 98 -7.55 0.56 6.73
CA PRO A 98 -8.26 0.59 5.44
C PRO A 98 -8.10 1.87 4.61
N ASP A 99 -7.50 2.91 5.18
CA ASP A 99 -7.32 4.22 4.57
C ASP A 99 -5.86 4.48 4.15
N ASN A 100 -5.00 3.46 4.18
CA ASN A 100 -3.67 3.53 3.59
C ASN A 100 -3.75 3.65 2.05
N TYR A 101 -3.72 4.89 1.56
CA TYR A 101 -3.82 5.19 0.13
C TYR A 101 -2.65 4.61 -0.69
N LEU A 102 -1.46 4.47 -0.10
CA LEU A 102 -0.29 3.91 -0.79
C LEU A 102 -0.43 2.40 -0.98
N ALA A 103 -0.93 1.67 0.02
CA ALA A 103 -1.22 0.24 -0.12
C ALA A 103 -2.30 0.01 -1.19
N HIS A 104 -3.37 0.83 -1.19
CA HIS A 104 -4.35 0.83 -2.27
C HIS A 104 -3.71 1.14 -3.63
N PHE A 105 -2.86 2.15 -3.73
CA PHE A 105 -2.19 2.49 -4.99
C PHE A 105 -1.30 1.35 -5.51
N ASN A 106 -0.50 0.72 -4.64
CA ASN A 106 0.39 -0.38 -5.02
C ASN A 106 -0.38 -1.62 -5.49
N LEU A 107 -1.43 -2.02 -4.76
CA LEU A 107 -2.32 -3.12 -5.18
C LEU A 107 -3.03 -2.78 -6.50
N GLY A 108 -3.55 -1.56 -6.62
CA GLY A 108 -4.22 -1.11 -7.84
C GLY A 108 -3.31 -1.11 -9.07
N THR A 109 -2.07 -0.69 -8.88
CA THR A 109 -1.02 -0.71 -9.91
C THR A 109 -0.67 -2.14 -10.30
N TYR A 110 -0.47 -3.04 -9.32
CA TYR A 110 -0.26 -4.45 -9.59
C TYR A 110 -1.40 -5.08 -10.41
N PHE A 111 -2.65 -4.83 -10.03
CA PHE A 111 -3.80 -5.39 -10.75
C PHE A 111 -3.97 -4.81 -12.15
N LEU A 112 -3.61 -3.54 -12.35
CA LEU A 112 -3.59 -2.92 -13.67
C LEU A 112 -2.61 -3.65 -14.61
N TYR A 113 -1.38 -3.89 -14.16
CA TYR A 113 -0.38 -4.62 -14.94
C TYR A 113 -0.79 -6.06 -15.24
N ASN A 114 -1.48 -6.72 -14.30
CA ASN A 114 -2.00 -8.08 -14.47
C ASN A 114 -3.36 -8.14 -15.17
N ARG A 115 -3.83 -7.03 -15.76
CA ARG A 115 -5.10 -6.94 -16.51
C ARG A 115 -6.35 -7.31 -15.71
N ASN A 116 -6.26 -7.37 -14.37
CA ASN A 116 -7.43 -7.46 -13.50
C ASN A 116 -8.01 -6.05 -13.30
N LEU A 117 -8.69 -5.56 -14.32
CA LEU A 117 -9.17 -4.17 -14.39
C LEU A 117 -10.22 -3.87 -13.31
N SER A 118 -10.99 -4.87 -12.89
CA SER A 118 -11.98 -4.72 -11.80
C SER A 118 -11.30 -4.42 -10.46
N ALA A 119 -10.28 -5.20 -10.09
CA ALA A 119 -9.52 -4.98 -8.86
C ALA A 119 -8.68 -3.70 -8.94
N ALA A 120 -8.07 -3.42 -10.11
CA ALA A 120 -7.34 -2.17 -10.35
C ALA A 120 -8.24 -0.96 -10.11
N ARG A 121 -9.44 -0.95 -10.72
CA ARG A 121 -10.42 0.14 -10.54
C ARG A 121 -10.80 0.31 -9.07
N TYR A 122 -11.10 -0.78 -8.36
CA TYR A 122 -11.45 -0.73 -6.94
C TYR A 122 -10.35 -0.04 -6.11
N HIS A 123 -9.12 -0.54 -6.18
CA HIS A 123 -8.03 -0.05 -5.36
C HIS A 123 -7.57 1.37 -5.77
N LEU A 124 -7.50 1.68 -7.06
CA LEU A 124 -7.11 3.01 -7.54
C LEU A 124 -8.18 4.07 -7.25
N THR A 125 -9.47 3.70 -7.28
CA THR A 125 -10.56 4.61 -6.85
C THR A 125 -10.44 4.95 -5.37
N ARG A 126 -10.13 3.96 -4.53
CA ARG A 126 -9.87 4.18 -3.09
C ARG A 126 -8.67 5.09 -2.89
N ALA A 127 -7.53 4.81 -3.54
CA ALA A 127 -6.34 5.65 -3.46
C ALA A 127 -6.62 7.11 -3.86
N ARG A 128 -7.32 7.32 -4.98
CA ARG A 128 -7.75 8.66 -5.43
C ARG A 128 -8.64 9.36 -4.40
N ARG A 129 -9.58 8.64 -3.79
CA ARG A 129 -10.50 9.24 -2.80
C ARG A 129 -9.77 9.64 -1.52
N LEU A 130 -8.85 8.81 -1.06
CA LEU A 130 -8.07 9.03 0.17
C LEU A 130 -7.01 10.13 -0.01
N LYS A 131 -6.41 10.22 -1.21
CA LYS A 131 -5.40 11.22 -1.54
C LYS A 131 -5.66 11.83 -2.93
N PRO A 132 -6.57 12.81 -3.05
CA PRO A 132 -7.00 13.38 -4.35
C PRO A 132 -5.92 14.09 -5.16
N ASP A 133 -4.87 14.56 -4.50
CA ASP A 133 -3.69 15.23 -5.07
C ASP A 133 -2.58 14.27 -5.50
N TYR A 134 -2.69 12.97 -5.19
CA TYR A 134 -1.73 11.96 -5.64
C TYR A 134 -1.96 11.59 -7.11
N LEU A 135 -1.36 12.38 -8.00
CA LEU A 135 -1.59 12.31 -9.46
C LEU A 135 -1.32 10.92 -10.05
N ALA A 136 -0.36 10.16 -9.50
CA ALA A 136 -0.05 8.81 -9.97
C ALA A 136 -1.25 7.86 -9.89
N ALA A 137 -2.06 7.93 -8.82
CA ALA A 137 -3.28 7.12 -8.72
C ALA A 137 -4.31 7.49 -9.79
N ARG A 138 -4.45 8.78 -10.12
CA ARG A 138 -5.35 9.26 -11.17
C ARG A 138 -4.89 8.83 -12.57
N ILE A 139 -3.59 8.86 -12.83
CA ILE A 139 -3.04 8.38 -14.11
C ILE A 139 -3.31 6.89 -14.31
N ASN A 140 -3.07 6.09 -13.27
CA ASN A 140 -3.34 4.65 -13.33
C ASN A 140 -4.85 4.37 -13.42
N LEU A 141 -5.69 5.17 -12.74
CA LEU A 141 -7.14 5.04 -12.84
C LEU A 141 -7.66 5.43 -14.23
N GLY A 142 -7.16 6.51 -14.83
CA GLY A 142 -7.48 6.90 -16.21
C GLY A 142 -7.10 5.81 -17.21
N THR A 143 -5.93 5.19 -17.01
CA THR A 143 -5.48 4.05 -17.83
C THR A 143 -6.37 2.83 -17.64
N THR A 144 -6.79 2.57 -16.39
CA THR A 144 -7.74 1.51 -16.07
C THR A 144 -9.09 1.73 -16.76
N TYR A 145 -9.62 2.96 -16.73
CA TYR A 145 -10.87 3.31 -17.41
C TYR A 145 -10.74 3.20 -18.93
N LEU A 146 -9.62 3.62 -19.52
CA LEU A 146 -9.38 3.48 -20.95
C LEU A 146 -9.40 2.02 -21.39
N LEU A 147 -8.75 1.13 -20.64
CA LEU A 147 -8.74 -0.32 -20.91
C LEU A 147 -10.11 -0.99 -20.70
N LEU A 148 -10.96 -0.39 -19.87
CA LEU A 148 -12.36 -0.79 -19.68
C LEU A 148 -13.31 -0.21 -20.75
N GLY A 149 -12.82 0.61 -21.69
CA GLY A 149 -13.65 1.29 -22.69
C GLY A 149 -14.44 2.48 -22.14
N LEU A 150 -14.17 2.91 -20.90
CA LEU A 150 -14.86 4.01 -20.23
C LEU A 150 -14.13 5.34 -20.55
N ALA A 151 -14.27 5.80 -21.78
CA ALA A 151 -13.48 6.90 -22.33
C ALA A 151 -13.71 8.24 -21.60
N ASP A 152 -14.95 8.54 -21.20
CA ASP A 152 -15.28 9.78 -20.50
C ASP A 152 -14.67 9.83 -19.10
N ALA A 153 -14.80 8.75 -18.33
CA ALA A 153 -14.17 8.62 -17.02
C ALA A 153 -12.63 8.71 -17.12
N ALA A 154 -12.03 8.10 -18.15
CA ALA A 154 -10.60 8.22 -18.41
C ALA A 154 -10.19 9.67 -18.71
N ARG A 155 -10.99 10.36 -19.54
CA ARG A 155 -10.78 11.77 -19.91
C ARG A 155 -10.78 12.68 -18.68
N GLU A 156 -11.74 12.52 -17.78
CA GLU A 156 -11.83 13.30 -16.55
C GLU A 156 -10.55 13.19 -15.71
N GLU A 157 -10.06 11.97 -15.49
CA GLU A 157 -8.84 11.76 -14.70
C GLU A 157 -7.61 12.38 -15.36
N TYR A 158 -7.46 12.24 -16.68
CA TYR A 158 -6.33 12.86 -17.38
C TYR A 158 -6.40 14.38 -17.44
N ILE A 159 -7.59 14.96 -17.62
CA ILE A 159 -7.78 16.42 -17.57
C ILE A 159 -7.42 16.95 -16.18
N TYR A 160 -7.85 16.26 -15.12
CA TYR A 160 -7.48 16.65 -13.77
C TYR A 160 -5.96 16.69 -13.60
N VAL A 161 -5.26 15.65 -14.06
CA VAL A 161 -3.79 15.61 -13.97
C VAL A 161 -3.15 16.75 -14.74
N LEU A 162 -3.62 17.05 -15.96
CA LEU A 162 -3.06 18.15 -16.76
C LEU A 162 -3.37 19.55 -16.21
N LYS A 163 -4.42 19.71 -15.40
CA LYS A 163 -4.66 20.96 -14.66
C LYS A 163 -3.61 21.20 -13.57
N GLN A 164 -3.10 20.13 -12.95
CA GLN A 164 -2.10 20.22 -11.89
C GLN A 164 -0.67 20.20 -12.44
N ASP A 165 -0.43 19.37 -13.46
CA ASP A 165 0.83 19.25 -14.18
C ASP A 165 0.56 19.26 -15.70
N PRO A 166 0.56 20.45 -16.34
CA PRO A 166 0.38 20.57 -17.78
C PRO A 166 1.43 19.82 -18.62
N GLY A 167 2.59 19.54 -18.04
CA GLY A 167 3.71 18.81 -18.65
C GLY A 167 3.54 17.28 -18.63
N HIS A 168 2.54 16.74 -17.92
CA HIS A 168 2.44 15.32 -17.66
C HIS A 168 2.24 14.49 -18.94
N VAL A 169 3.30 13.83 -19.39
CA VAL A 169 3.34 13.06 -20.66
C VAL A 169 2.30 11.94 -20.69
N GLY A 170 2.16 11.19 -19.59
CA GLY A 170 1.20 10.08 -19.49
C GLY A 170 -0.26 10.51 -19.75
N ALA A 171 -0.71 11.59 -19.11
CA ALA A 171 -2.05 12.14 -19.25
C ALA A 171 -2.31 12.61 -20.69
N ARG A 172 -1.35 13.33 -21.29
CA ARG A 172 -1.47 13.82 -22.67
C ARG A 172 -1.57 12.68 -23.67
N ARG A 173 -0.76 11.63 -23.51
CA ARG A 173 -0.84 10.41 -24.32
C ARG A 173 -2.20 9.72 -24.16
N GLY A 174 -2.71 9.62 -22.93
CA GLY A 174 -4.05 9.08 -22.65
C GLY A 174 -5.16 9.82 -23.40
N LEU A 175 -5.17 11.16 -23.34
CA LEU A 175 -6.16 11.97 -24.07
C LEU A 175 -6.02 11.87 -25.61
N ALA A 176 -4.79 11.78 -26.11
CA ALA A 176 -4.54 11.58 -27.54
C ALA A 176 -5.10 10.23 -28.02
N LEU A 177 -4.91 9.16 -27.22
CA LEU A 177 -5.47 7.84 -27.51
C LEU A 177 -7.01 7.87 -27.51
N ILE A 178 -7.62 8.51 -26.52
CA ILE A 178 -9.09 8.67 -26.49
C ILE A 178 -9.58 9.37 -27.76
N SER A 179 -8.91 10.46 -28.16
CA SER A 179 -9.31 11.23 -29.34
C SER A 179 -9.15 10.43 -30.64
N LYS A 180 -8.14 9.56 -30.75
CA LYS A 180 -7.91 8.73 -31.92
C LYS A 180 -8.89 7.55 -32.03
N VAL A 181 -9.18 6.89 -30.91
CA VAL A 181 -9.97 5.64 -30.90
C VAL A 181 -11.47 5.93 -30.87
N PHE A 182 -11.91 6.96 -30.14
CA PHE A 182 -13.34 7.17 -29.87
C PHE A 182 -13.99 8.29 -30.70
N LYS A 183 -13.22 9.14 -31.41
CA LYS A 183 -13.80 10.04 -32.44
C LYS A 183 -14.21 9.32 -33.72
N GLY A 184 -13.62 8.16 -34.02
CA GLY A 184 -13.99 7.36 -35.20
C GLY A 184 -15.26 6.52 -35.05
N ALA A 185 -15.90 6.53 -33.88
CA ALA A 185 -17.13 5.77 -33.59
C ALA A 185 -18.40 6.66 -33.60
N GLN A 186 -18.26 7.97 -33.84
CA GLN A 186 -19.36 8.94 -33.88
C GLN A 186 -19.53 9.60 -35.26
N SER A 187 -19.00 8.98 -36.32
CA SER A 187 -19.15 9.40 -37.72
C SER A 187 -19.69 8.24 -38.54
#